data_AF-A0A8A2FL91-F1
#
_entry.id   AF-A0A8A2FL91-F1
#
_cell.length_a   1.000
_cell.length_b   1.000
_cell.length_c   1.000
_cell.angle_alpha   90.00
_cell.angle_beta   90.00
_cell.angle_gamma   90.00
#
_symmetry.space_group_name_H-M   'P 1'
#
loop_
_entity.id
_entity.type
_entity.pdbx_description
1 polymer ?
#
loop_
_entity_poly.entity_id
_entity_poly.type
_entity_poly.pdbx_seq_one_letter_code
_entity_poly.pdbx_strand_id
1 'polypeptide(L)' 'MAIASGAYKKALSGDQKPKEVLVKIDRVSKQFDETLAVDSVTLDIKKGEIFALLGGSGSE' A
#
# COMPACT_ATOMS: atom_id res chain seq x y z
N MET A 1 8.63 -42.85 5.66
CA MET A 1 9.19 -41.83 4.74
C MET A 1 8.52 -40.49 5.06
N ALA A 2 9.10 -39.68 5.96
CA ALA A 2 8.44 -38.45 6.44
C ALA A 2 9.48 -37.37 6.80
N ILE A 3 10.23 -36.88 5.80
CA ILE A 3 11.19 -35.78 6.01
C ILE A 3 11.04 -34.62 5.01
N ALA A 4 10.01 -34.66 4.14
CA ALA A 4 9.84 -33.70 3.06
C ALA A 4 8.83 -32.57 3.38
N SER A 5 8.74 -32.09 4.63
CA SER A 5 7.77 -31.02 4.99
C SER A 5 8.42 -29.71 5.46
N GLY A 6 9.55 -29.77 6.16
CA GLY A 6 10.21 -28.58 6.71
C GLY A 6 10.85 -27.67 5.66
N ALA A 7 11.49 -28.25 4.64
CA ALA A 7 12.17 -27.50 3.58
C ALA A 7 11.20 -26.74 2.67
N TYR A 8 10.04 -27.33 2.37
CA TYR A 8 9.01 -26.69 1.54
C TYR A 8 8.36 -25.51 2.24
N LYS A 9 8.14 -25.61 3.56
CA LYS A 9 7.54 -24.53 4.34
C LYS A 9 8.44 -23.28 4.36
N LYS A 10 9.77 -23.46 4.47
CA LYS A 10 10.74 -22.36 4.41
C LYS A 10 10.86 -21.71 3.03
N ALA A 11 10.70 -22.48 1.96
CA ALA A 11 10.69 -21.95 0.60
C ALA A 11 9.42 -21.13 0.27
N LEU A 12 8.28 -21.50 0.88
CA LEU A 12 7.01 -20.77 0.76
C LEU A 12 6.97 -19.54 1.68
N SER A 13 7.61 -19.62 2.85
CA SER A 13 7.82 -18.50 3.77
C SER A 13 9.07 -17.73 3.36
N GLY A 14 9.09 -17.20 2.13
CA GLY A 14 10.18 -16.33 1.70
C GLY A 14 10.35 -15.18 2.69
N ASP A 15 11.57 -14.93 3.16
CA ASP A 15 11.95 -13.74 3.93
C ASP A 15 11.72 -12.50 3.06
N GLN A 16 10.47 -12.07 2.96
CA GLN A 16 10.09 -10.84 2.28
C GLN A 16 10.48 -9.69 3.20
N LYS A 17 11.69 -9.15 3.03
CA LYS A 17 12.05 -7.87 3.62
C LYS A 17 10.96 -6.86 3.26
N PRO A 18 10.50 -6.02 4.21
CA PRO A 18 9.54 -4.97 3.91
C PRO A 18 10.05 -4.13 2.73
N LYS A 19 9.23 -3.98 1.69
CA LYS A 19 9.58 -3.13 0.55
C LYS A 19 9.70 -1.68 1.03
N GLU A 20 10.72 -1.00 0.55
CA GLU A 20 10.97 0.43 0.79
C GLU A 20 9.73 1.25 0.38
N VAL A 21 9.26 2.14 1.25
CA VAL A 21 8.22 3.13 0.93
C VAL A 21 8.87 4.25 0.15
N LEU A 22 8.43 4.48 -1.09
CA LEU A 22 8.96 5.56 -1.93
C LEU A 22 8.13 6.83 -1.85
N VAL A 23 6.81 6.68 -1.67
CA VAL A 23 5.90 7.81 -1.46
C VAL A 23 5.11 7.56 -0.19
N LYS A 24 5.10 8.54 0.71
CA LYS A 24 4.28 8.53 1.92
C LYS A 24 3.37 9.74 1.89
N ILE A 25 2.07 9.48 2.03
CA ILE A 25 1.03 10.47 2.27
C ILE A 25 0.60 10.27 3.71
N ASP A 26 0.65 11.32 4.52
CA ASP A 26 0.35 11.24 5.94
C ASP A 26 -0.70 12.28 6.32
N ARG A 27 -1.90 11.81 6.63
CA ARG A 27 -3.05 12.60 7.06
C ARG A 27 -3.30 13.83 6.18
N VAL A 28 -3.16 13.68 4.86
CA VAL A 28 -3.34 14.78 3.93
C VAL A 28 -4.83 15.08 3.78
N SER A 29 -5.18 16.36 3.90
CA SER A 29 -6.53 16.87 3.67
C SER A 29 -6.51 17.93 2.59
N LYS A 30 -7.58 18.01 1.79
CA LYS A 30 -7.76 19.02 0.76
C LYS A 30 -9.17 19.58 0.84
N GLN A 31 -9.26 20.89 1.00
CA GLN A 31 -10.51 21.64 1.02
C GLN A 31 -10.56 22.59 -0.18
N PHE A 32 -11.75 22.71 -0.77
CA PHE A 32 -12.12 23.69 -1.78
C PHE A 32 -13.33 24.45 -1.26
N ASP A 33 -13.19 25.76 -1.05
CA ASP A 33 -14.21 26.61 -0.43
C ASP A 33 -14.76 25.97 0.87
N GLU A 34 -16.05 25.66 0.92
CA GLU A 34 -16.71 25.01 2.05
C GLU A 34 -16.69 23.47 2.00
N THR A 35 -16.08 22.87 0.97
CA THR A 35 -16.09 21.42 0.73
C THR A 35 -14.76 20.79 1.10
N LEU A 36 -14.77 19.84 2.05
CA LEU A 36 -13.63 18.97 2.34
C LEU A 36 -13.61 17.81 1.34
N ALA A 37 -12.81 17.93 0.28
CA ALA A 37 -12.71 16.94 -0.80
C ALA A 37 -11.84 15.73 -0.42
N VAL A 38 -10.80 15.95 0.38
CA VAL A 38 -9.96 14.88 0.93
C VAL A 38 -9.87 15.09 2.43
N ASP A 39 -10.21 14.08 3.22
CA ASP A 39 -10.13 14.13 4.67
C ASP A 39 -9.08 13.14 5.20
N SER A 40 -7.98 13.71 5.72
CA SER A 40 -7.00 13.00 6.55
C SER A 40 -6.50 11.67 5.98
N VAL A 41 -6.25 11.61 4.67
CA VAL A 41 -5.80 10.39 3.98
C VAL A 41 -4.36 10.06 4.32
N THR A 42 -4.10 8.80 4.71
CA THR A 42 -2.76 8.24 4.89
C THR A 42 -2.59 7.05 3.94
N LEU A 43 -1.53 7.04 3.13
CA LEU A 43 -1.16 5.91 2.27
C LEU A 43 0.35 5.85 2.02
N ASP A 44 0.86 4.65 1.86
CA ASP A 44 2.26 4.38 1.48
C ASP A 44 2.29 3.68 0.12
N ILE A 45 3.09 4.18 -0.83
CA ILE A 45 3.38 3.52 -2.11
C ILE A 45 4.79 2.94 -2.04
N LYS A 46 4.89 1.62 -2.18
CA LYS A 46 6.14 0.88 -2.04
C LYS A 46 6.89 0.75 -3.36
N LYS A 47 8.20 0.51 -3.28
CA LYS A 47 9.05 0.29 -4.45
C LYS A 47 8.52 -0.85 -5.32
N GLY A 48 8.26 -0.55 -6.60
CA GLY A 48 7.73 -1.49 -7.58
C GLY A 48 6.22 -1.78 -7.45
N GLU A 49 5.51 -1.00 -6.64
CA GLU A 49 4.04 -1.03 -6.58
C GLU A 49 3.46 -0.18 -7.71
N ILE A 50 2.50 -0.75 -8.44
CA ILE A 50 1.64 0.02 -9.35
C ILE A 50 0.39 0.36 -8.55
N PHE A 51 0.21 1.64 -8.26
CA PHE A 51 -0.91 2.16 -7.48
C PHE A 51 -1.81 3.01 -8.39
N ALA A 52 -3.12 2.81 -8.29
CA ALA A 52 -4.12 3.55 -9.05
C ALA A 52 -5.13 4.20 -8.10
N LEU A 53 -5.34 5.50 -8.27
CA LEU A 53 -6.45 6.22 -7.66
C LEU A 53 -7.65 6.17 -8.61
N LEU A 54 -8.80 5.78 -8.10
CA LEU A 54 -10.06 5.71 -8.85
C LEU A 54 -11.12 6.53 -8.12
N GLY A 55 -12.00 7.19 -8.87
CA GLY A 55 -13.08 7.98 -8.30
C GLY A 55 -14.15 8.33 -9.32
N GLY A 56 -15.33 8.75 -8.83
CA GLY A 56 -16.40 9.33 -9.67
C GLY A 56 -16.07 10.75 -10.14
N SER A 57 -17.00 11.38 -10.87
CA SER A 57 -16.82 12.78 -11.30
C SER A 57 -16.57 13.70 -10.10
N GLY A 58 -15.47 14.47 -10.13
CA GLY A 58 -15.09 15.40 -9.06
C GLY A 58 -14.26 14.82 -7.91
N SER A 59 -13.74 13.59 -8.05
CA SER A 59 -12.92 12.93 -7.00
C SER A 59 -11.43 13.28 -7.04
N GLU A 60 -11.04 14.22 -7.91
CA GLU A 60 -9.65 14.59 -8.22
C GLU A 60 -9.23 15.89 -7.52
#